data_AF-A0A8T2EX86-F1
#
_entry.id   AF-A0A8T2EX86-F1
#
_cell.length_a   1.000
_cell.length_b   1.000
_cell.length_c   1.000
_cell.angle_alpha   90.00
_cell.angle_beta   90.00
_cell.angle_gamma   90.00
#
_symmetry.space_group_name_H-M   'P 1'
#
loop_
_entity.id
_entity.type
_entity.pdbx_description
1 polymer ?
#
loop_
_entity_poly.entity_id
_entity_poly.type
_entity_poly.pdbx_seq_one_letter_code
_entity_poly.pdbx_strand_id
1 'polypeptide(L)'
;MKIMKANAGALTNFELLDFLNSRGASKDTTRVIAPIARSEYKVYDYLVETAASTQTRESVNKSADKCKDFKLAKAEILNIINLWPSSIVELLPVVCCF
;
A
#
# COMPACT_ATOMS: atom_id res chain seq x y z
N MET A 1 2.86 14.99 23.99
CA MET A 1 3.15 14.97 22.55
C MET A 1 2.37 16.09 21.87
N LYS A 2 2.97 16.84 20.93
CA LYS A 2 2.29 17.84 20.09
C LYS A 2 2.33 17.35 18.64
N ILE A 3 1.22 17.50 17.91
CA ILE A 3 1.16 17.14 16.48
C ILE A 3 1.77 18.29 15.67
N MET A 4 2.84 18.02 14.92
CA MET A 4 3.50 19.04 14.09
C MET A 4 2.87 19.18 12.70
N LYS A 5 2.43 18.06 12.11
CA LYS A 5 1.78 18.01 10.79
C LYS A 5 0.74 16.89 10.81
N ALA A 6 -0.54 17.24 10.63
CA ALA A 6 -1.62 16.25 10.69
C ALA A 6 -1.55 15.25 9.52
N ASN A 7 -1.28 15.76 8.31
CA ASN A 7 -1.23 14.95 7.09
C ASN A 7 0.13 15.13 6.41
N ALA A 8 1.09 14.23 6.70
CA ALA A 8 2.43 14.31 6.14
C ALA A 8 2.53 13.87 4.68
N GLY A 9 1.62 12.99 4.27
CA GLY A 9 1.54 12.35 2.96
C GLY A 9 0.67 11.11 3.06
N ALA A 10 0.37 10.48 1.92
CA ALA A 10 -0.27 9.18 1.88
C ALA A 10 0.78 8.08 1.72
N LEU A 11 0.49 6.90 2.27
CA LEU A 11 1.34 5.72 2.18
C LEU A 11 0.61 4.66 1.36
N THR A 12 1.33 3.98 0.46
CA THR A 12 0.78 2.82 -0.26
C THR A 12 0.71 1.60 0.65
N ASN A 13 -0.18 0.67 0.31
CA ASN A 13 -0.29 -0.62 1.01
C ASN A 13 1.02 -1.40 0.96
N PHE A 14 1.75 -1.31 -0.16
CA PHE A 14 3.08 -1.92 -0.31
C PHE A 14 4.13 -1.31 0.62
N GLU A 15 4.23 0.02 0.69
CA GLU A 15 5.18 0.68 1.60
C GLU A 15 4.87 0.35 3.08
N LEU A 16 3.59 0.29 3.44
CA LEU A 16 3.19 -0.12 4.78
C LEU A 16 3.55 -1.58 5.09
N LEU A 17 3.32 -2.47 4.12
CA LEU A 17 3.66 -3.88 4.27
C LEU A 17 5.18 -4.08 4.37
N ASP A 18 5.97 -3.38 3.54
CA ASP A 18 7.43 -3.40 3.61
C ASP A 18 7.96 -2.88 4.95
N PHE A 19 7.36 -1.80 5.45
CA PHE A 19 7.69 -1.28 6.78
C PHE A 19 7.42 -2.29 7.89
N LEU A 20 6.24 -2.94 7.88
CA LEU A 20 5.90 -3.97 8.86
C LEU A 20 6.84 -5.19 8.77
N ASN A 21 7.18 -5.63 7.56
CA ASN A 21 8.17 -6.70 7.33
C ASN A 21 9.55 -6.32 7.92
N SER A 22 10.00 -5.08 7.71
CA SER A 22 11.27 -4.59 8.25
C SER A 22 11.31 -4.58 9.78
N ARG A 23 10.14 -4.46 10.43
CA ARG A 23 9.98 -4.54 11.89
C ARG A 23 9.82 -5.97 12.42
N GLY A 24 9.81 -6.97 11.53
CA GLY A 24 9.72 -8.38 11.89
C GLY A 24 8.32 -8.98 11.77
N ALA A 25 7.34 -8.27 11.18
CA ALA A 25 6.04 -8.86 10.91
C ALA A 25 6.20 -10.03 9.93
N SER A 26 5.57 -11.15 10.24
CA SER A 26 5.67 -12.37 9.42
C SER A 26 4.49 -13.29 9.73
N LYS A 27 4.10 -14.10 8.74
CA LYS A 27 3.15 -15.20 8.91
C LYS A 27 3.73 -16.40 9.69
N ASP A 28 5.05 -16.44 9.85
CA ASP A 28 5.72 -17.53 10.55
C ASP A 28 5.46 -17.44 12.07
N THR A 29 4.66 -18.38 12.56
CA THR A 29 4.29 -18.49 13.98
C THR A 29 5.47 -18.80 14.90
N THR A 30 6.65 -19.11 14.36
CA THR A 30 7.88 -19.30 15.14
C THR A 30 8.58 -17.98 15.50
N ARG A 31 8.22 -16.87 14.85
CA ARG A 31 8.84 -15.54 15.07
C ARG A 31 8.21 -14.72 16.22
N VAL A 32 7.77 -15.39 17.30
CA VAL A 32 6.95 -14.91 18.44
C VAL A 32 7.49 -13.66 19.21
N ILE A 33 8.58 -13.03 18.78
CA ILE A 33 9.28 -11.97 19.55
C ILE A 33 9.55 -10.70 18.71
N ALA A 34 8.71 -10.36 17.74
CA ALA A 34 8.78 -9.04 17.13
C ALA A 34 8.06 -8.01 18.05
N PRO A 35 8.65 -6.83 18.34
CA PRO A 35 8.01 -5.77 19.13
C PRO A 35 6.94 -5.04 18.27
N ILE A 36 5.93 -5.80 17.86
CA ILE A 36 4.85 -5.37 16.99
C ILE A 36 3.55 -5.43 17.77
N ALA A 37 2.82 -4.32 17.78
CA ALA A 37 1.56 -4.25 18.50
C ALA A 37 0.51 -5.15 17.82
N ARG A 38 -0.45 -5.65 18.60
CA ARG A 38 -1.55 -6.48 18.06
C ARG A 38 -2.33 -5.78 16.93
N SER A 39 -2.47 -4.45 17.01
CA SER A 39 -3.09 -3.65 15.95
C SER A 39 -2.29 -3.67 14.64
N GLU A 40 -0.96 -3.68 14.73
CA GLU A 40 -0.06 -3.74 13.56
C GLU A 40 -0.09 -5.12 12.91
N TYR A 41 -0.17 -6.19 13.71
CA TYR A 41 -0.39 -7.54 13.21
C TYR A 41 -1.72 -7.68 12.45
N LYS A 42 -2.82 -7.09 12.98
CA LYS A 42 -4.10 -7.12 12.27
C LYS A 42 -4.03 -6.42 10.90
N VAL A 43 -3.29 -5.32 10.81
CA VAL A 43 -3.07 -4.62 9.54
C VAL A 43 -2.18 -5.45 8.63
N TYR A 44 -1.13 -6.07 9.16
CA TYR A 44 -0.26 -6.98 8.42
C TYR A 44 -1.05 -8.12 7.78
N ASP A 45 -1.87 -8.83 8.56
CA ASP A 45 -2.66 -9.97 8.08
C ASP A 45 -3.56 -9.55 6.92
N TYR A 46 -4.24 -8.41 7.04
CA TYR A 46 -5.03 -7.84 5.96
C TYR A 46 -4.18 -7.55 4.72
N LEU A 47 -3.05 -6.85 4.87
CA LEU A 47 -2.21 -6.43 3.74
C LEU A 47 -1.61 -7.62 2.98
N VAL A 48 -1.24 -8.69 3.67
CA VAL A 48 -0.69 -9.89 3.00
C VAL A 48 -1.73 -10.57 2.10
N GLU A 49 -3.02 -10.44 2.40
CA GLU A 49 -4.11 -10.96 1.56
C GLU A 49 -4.46 -10.05 0.38
N THR A 50 -3.90 -8.84 0.32
CA THR A 50 -4.10 -7.91 -0.81
C THR A 50 -3.01 -8.03 -1.89
N ALA A 51 -3.20 -7.31 -2.99
CA ALA A 51 -2.20 -7.20 -4.07
C ALA A 51 -0.84 -6.62 -3.60
N ALA A 52 -0.78 -5.96 -2.45
CA ALA A 52 0.47 -5.43 -1.91
C ALA A 52 1.54 -6.52 -1.65
N SER A 53 1.12 -7.76 -1.40
CA SER A 53 2.03 -8.88 -1.12
C SER A 53 2.78 -9.40 -2.35
N THR A 54 2.23 -9.18 -3.55
CA THR A 54 2.82 -9.65 -4.82
C THR A 54 3.58 -8.56 -5.56
N GLN A 55 3.44 -7.30 -5.14
CA GLN A 55 4.12 -6.16 -5.73
C GLN A 55 5.61 -6.11 -5.34
N THR A 56 6.42 -5.47 -6.19
CA THR A 56 7.82 -5.13 -5.91
C THR A 56 8.00 -3.61 -5.93
N ARG A 57 9.10 -3.12 -5.34
CA ARG A 57 9.42 -1.69 -5.38
C ARG A 57 9.52 -1.16 -6.80
N GLU A 58 10.10 -1.96 -7.69
CA GLU A 58 10.23 -1.64 -9.11
C GLU A 58 8.87 -1.57 -9.81
N SER A 59 7.96 -2.52 -9.53
CA SER A 59 6.64 -2.52 -10.16
C SER A 59 5.79 -1.34 -9.72
N VAL A 60 5.84 -0.98 -8.43
CA VAL A 60 5.13 0.18 -7.88
C VAL A 60 5.65 1.47 -8.51
N ASN A 61 6.97 1.66 -8.55
CA ASN A 61 7.57 2.86 -9.14
C ASN A 61 7.25 2.98 -10.63
N LYS A 62 7.37 1.88 -11.39
CA LYS A 62 7.04 1.85 -12.81
C LYS A 62 5.57 2.19 -13.07
N SER A 63 4.65 1.69 -12.24
CA SER A 63 3.23 2.03 -12.34
C SER A 63 2.98 3.50 -12.02
N ALA A 64 3.59 4.03 -10.96
CA ALA A 64 3.48 5.44 -10.61
C ALA A 64 4.04 6.36 -11.71
N ASP A 65 5.16 5.99 -12.34
CA ASP A 65 5.75 6.73 -13.45
C ASP A 65 4.85 6.75 -14.68
N LYS A 66 4.28 5.60 -15.07
CA LYS A 66 3.30 5.54 -16.17
C LYS A 66 2.07 6.41 -15.88
N CYS A 67 1.61 6.46 -14.63
CA CYS A 67 0.49 7.32 -14.26
C CYS A 67 0.77 8.82 -14.40
N LYS A 68 2.04 9.26 -14.44
CA LYS A 68 2.40 10.68 -14.62
C LYS A 68 2.06 11.21 -16.01
N ASP A 69 2.00 10.33 -17.01
CA ASP A 69 1.61 10.70 -18.38
C ASP A 69 0.11 11.02 -18.48
N PHE A 70 -0.67 10.61 -17.48
CA PHE A 70 -2.11 10.85 -17.39
C PHE A 70 -2.40 11.97 -16.37
N LYS A 71 -3.47 12.73 -16.60
CA LYS A 71 -3.92 13.79 -15.68
C LYS A 71 -4.68 13.21 -14.47
N LEU A 72 -4.04 12.30 -13.74
CA LEU A 72 -4.62 11.66 -12.57
C LEU A 72 -4.29 12.44 -11.29
N ALA A 73 -5.27 12.54 -10.39
CA ALA A 73 -5.06 13.05 -9.05
C ALA A 73 -4.19 12.08 -8.24
N LYS A 74 -3.45 12.61 -7.25
CA LYS A 74 -2.57 11.80 -6.39
C LYS A 74 -3.31 10.66 -5.67
N ALA A 75 -4.58 10.89 -5.31
CA ALA A 75 -5.43 9.87 -4.68
C ALA A 75 -5.82 8.74 -5.65
N GLU A 76 -6.01 9.04 -6.94
CA GLU A 76 -6.32 8.04 -7.96
C GLU A 76 -5.10 7.16 -8.23
N ILE A 77 -3.92 7.77 -8.37
CA ILE A 77 -2.65 7.04 -8.53
C ILE A 77 -2.43 6.11 -7.33
N LEU A 78 -2.66 6.60 -6.11
CA LEU A 78 -2.56 5.80 -4.89
C LEU A 78 -3.54 4.61 -4.91
N ASN A 79 -4.79 4.83 -5.29
CA ASN A 79 -5.80 3.79 -5.34
C ASN A 79 -5.51 2.75 -6.43
N ILE A 80 -5.00 3.17 -7.60
CA ILE A 80 -4.55 2.27 -8.67
C ILE A 80 -3.43 1.36 -8.15
N ILE A 81 -2.44 1.92 -7.44
CA ILE A 81 -1.34 1.14 -6.86
C ILE A 81 -1.86 0.16 -5.80
N ASN A 82 -2.76 0.60 -4.92
CA ASN A 82 -3.26 -0.21 -3.81
C ASN A 82 -4.18 -1.35 -4.25
N LEU A 83 -5.06 -1.10 -5.21
CA LEU A 83 -6.03 -2.09 -5.72
C LEU A 83 -5.43 -2.99 -6.79
N TRP A 84 -4.41 -2.51 -7.50
CA TRP A 84 -3.73 -3.22 -8.59
C TRP A 84 -4.72 -3.81 -9.62
N PRO A 85 -5.52 -2.94 -10.27
CA PRO A 85 -6.60 -3.39 -11.14
C PRO A 85 -6.04 -4.19 -12.32
N SER A 86 -6.65 -5.34 -12.58
CA SER A 86 -6.29 -6.23 -13.70
C SER A 86 -7.23 -6.08 -14.90
N SER A 87 -8.35 -5.39 -14.71
CA SER A 87 -9.35 -5.16 -15.75
C SER A 87 -9.81 -3.70 -15.80
N ILE A 88 -10.38 -3.29 -16.93
CA ILE A 88 -10.94 -1.95 -17.10
C ILE A 88 -12.11 -1.69 -16.15
N VAL A 89 -12.89 -2.74 -15.82
CA VAL A 89 -14.05 -2.65 -14.93
C VAL A 89 -13.62 -2.30 -13.51
N GLU A 90 -12.44 -2.76 -13.07
CA GLU A 90 -11.86 -2.40 -11.78
C GLU A 90 -11.21 -1.01 -11.78
N LEU A 91 -10.72 -0.56 -12.94
CA LEU A 91 -10.05 0.73 -13.08
C LEU A 91 -11.04 1.91 -13.16
N LEU A 92 -12.14 1.74 -13.89
CA LEU A 92 -13.17 2.78 -14.09
C LEU A 92 -13.73 3.39 -12.80
N PRO A 93 -14.06 2.64 -11.73
CA PRO A 93 -14.53 3.24 -10.48
C PRO A 93 -13.44 3.99 -9.71
N VAL A 94 -12.16 3.73 -10.01
CA VAL A 94 -11.02 4.36 -9.33
C VAL A 94 -10.65 5.70 -9.97
N VAL A 95 -10.73 5.78 -11.30
CA VAL A 95 -10.42 6.97 -12.07
C VAL A 95 -11.72 7.78 -12.23
N CYS A 96 -11.82 8.90 -11.53
CA CYS A 96 -12.93 9.83 -11.67
C CYS A 96 -12.74 10.68 -12.93
N CYS A 97 -13.07 10.11 -14.08
CA CYS A 97 -13.23 10.85 -15.34
C CYS A 97 -14.67 10.70 -15.86
N PHE A 98 -15.51 11.70 -15.56
CA PHE A 98 -16.54 12.23 -16.46
C PHE A 98 -16.35 13.74 -16.56
#